data_AF-A0A3N0I003-F1
#
_entry.id   AF-A0A3N0I003-F1
#
_cell.length_a   1.000
_cell.length_b   1.000
_cell.length_c   1.000
_cell.angle_alpha   90.00
_cell.angle_beta   90.00
_cell.angle_gamma   90.00
#
_symmetry.space_group_name_H-M   'P 1'
#
loop_
_entity.id
_entity.type
_entity.pdbx_description
1 polymer ?
#
loop_
_entity_poly.entity_id
_entity_poly.type
_entity_poly.pdbx_seq_one_letter_code
_entity_poly.pdbx_strand_id
1 'polypeptide(L)'
;MCVPVKAFLVENQGHRVLIDTGWSEACVDHPLSHLGFGLWFASEPVLKREEAIPYQLQKLSLKPSDIDAIVLTHLDCDHVSGLRPLKEAKHIYCSKEE
;
A
#
# COMPACT_ATOMS: atom_id res chain seq x y z
N MET A 1 -0.16 -0.14 -21.91
CA MET A 1 1.21 -0.05 -21.34
C MET A 1 1.04 -0.11 -19.84
N CYS A 2 1.81 -0.93 -19.12
CA CYS A 2 1.72 -1.04 -17.65
C CYS A 2 2.85 -0.22 -17.03
N VAL A 3 2.55 0.53 -15.95
CA VAL A 3 3.51 1.34 -15.20
C VAL A 3 3.67 0.71 -13.81
N PRO A 4 4.90 0.58 -13.28
CA PRO A 4 5.09 -0.04 -11.98
C PRO A 4 4.63 0.88 -10.84
N VAL A 5 3.80 0.33 -9.96
CA VAL A 5 3.43 0.91 -8.66
C VAL A 5 4.41 0.40 -7.62
N LYS A 6 4.89 1.27 -6.73
CA LYS A 6 5.95 0.95 -5.77
C LYS A 6 5.59 1.40 -4.36
N ALA A 7 6.08 0.65 -3.40
CA ALA A 7 6.23 1.06 -2.02
C ALA A 7 7.67 0.79 -1.59
N PHE A 8 8.16 1.54 -0.60
CA PHE A 8 9.54 1.40 -0.12
C PHE A 8 9.55 1.18 1.39
N LEU A 9 10.24 0.14 1.83
CA LEU A 9 10.58 -0.02 3.24
C LEU A 9 11.97 0.59 3.49
N VAL A 10 12.03 1.59 4.36
CA VAL A 10 13.27 2.22 4.80
C VAL A 10 13.55 1.79 6.23
N GLU A 11 14.71 1.17 6.43
CA GLU A 11 15.19 0.78 7.75
C GLU A 11 16.35 1.68 8.18
N ASN A 12 16.22 2.30 9.34
CA ASN A 12 17.26 3.18 9.89
C ASN A 12 17.31 3.05 11.42
N GLN A 13 18.48 2.71 11.96
CA GLN A 13 18.72 2.57 13.41
C GLN A 13 17.67 1.67 14.13
N GLY A 14 17.19 0.63 13.44
CA GLY A 14 16.15 -0.28 13.97
C GLY A 14 14.71 0.21 13.82
N HIS A 15 14.50 1.42 13.29
CA HIS A 15 13.18 1.91 12.93
C HIS A 15 12.80 1.53 11.50
N ARG A 16 11.51 1.24 11.30
CA ARG A 16 10.94 0.84 10.01
C ARG A 16 9.89 1.83 9.53
N VAL A 17 10.20 2.51 8.44
CA VAL A 17 9.30 3.45 7.78
C VAL A 17 8.87 2.88 6.45
N LEU A 18 7.57 2.69 6.25
CA LEU A 18 6.99 2.30 4.98
C LEU A 18 6.54 3.55 4.22
N ILE A 19 7.00 3.72 2.99
CA ILE A 19 6.58 4.79 2.08
C ILE A 19 5.60 4.18 1.08
N ASP A 20 4.37 4.69 1.10
CA ASP A 20 3.21 4.19 0.36
C ASP A 20 2.84 2.73 0.66
N THR A 21 1.69 2.31 0.13
CA THR A 21 1.11 0.98 0.40
C THR A 21 0.62 0.24 -0.84
N GLY A 22 0.79 0.82 -2.03
CA GLY A 22 0.47 0.12 -3.26
C GLY A 22 -1.02 -0.23 -3.41
N TRP A 23 -1.27 -1.21 -4.29
CA TRP A 23 -2.58 -1.83 -4.47
C TRP A 23 -2.95 -2.81 -3.34
N SER A 24 -4.24 -2.83 -2.99
CA SER A 24 -4.82 -3.85 -2.12
C SER A 24 -4.91 -5.21 -2.81
N GLU A 25 -4.86 -6.29 -2.02
CA GLU A 25 -5.28 -7.62 -2.50
C GLU A 25 -6.73 -7.63 -3.00
N ALA A 26 -7.59 -6.74 -2.48
CA ALA A 26 -8.98 -6.62 -2.94
C ALA A 26 -9.09 -6.18 -4.41
N CYS A 27 -8.07 -5.52 -4.95
CA CYS A 27 -7.99 -5.19 -6.37
C CYS A 27 -7.80 -6.44 -7.26
N VAL A 28 -7.36 -7.57 -6.71
CA VAL A 28 -7.23 -8.84 -7.43
C VAL A 28 -8.59 -9.52 -7.56
N ASP A 29 -9.33 -9.60 -6.44
CA ASP A 29 -10.58 -10.36 -6.38
C ASP A 29 -11.77 -9.55 -6.91
N HIS A 30 -11.86 -8.28 -6.51
CA HIS A 30 -13.03 -7.44 -6.75
C HIS A 30 -12.65 -5.98 -7.06
N PRO A 31 -11.90 -5.71 -8.14
CA PRO A 31 -11.38 -4.37 -8.45
C PRO A 31 -12.49 -3.32 -8.63
N LEU A 32 -13.58 -3.66 -9.30
CA LEU A 32 -14.70 -2.74 -9.53
C LEU A 32 -15.42 -2.35 -8.24
N SER A 33 -15.61 -3.26 -7.29
CA SER A 33 -16.24 -2.92 -6.00
C SER A 33 -15.29 -2.18 -5.07
N HIS A 34 -13.98 -2.41 -5.20
CA HIS A 34 -12.96 -1.77 -4.36
C HIS A 34 -12.64 -0.35 -4.83
N LEU A 35 -12.50 -0.13 -6.15
CA LEU A 35 -12.13 1.17 -6.74
C LEU A 35 -13.34 1.96 -7.25
N GLY A 36 -14.45 1.29 -7.55
CA GLY A 36 -15.51 1.87 -8.36
C GLY A 36 -15.13 1.96 -9.85
N PHE A 37 -16.14 2.15 -10.71
CA PHE A 37 -15.95 2.13 -12.17
C PHE A 37 -15.00 3.23 -12.66
N GLY A 38 -15.10 4.45 -12.13
CA GLY A 38 -14.30 5.59 -12.58
C GLY A 38 -12.80 5.40 -12.35
N LEU A 39 -12.41 5.04 -11.13
CA LEU A 39 -11.00 4.80 -10.80
C LEU A 39 -10.47 3.53 -11.48
N TRP A 40 -11.24 2.45 -11.53
CA TRP A 40 -10.84 1.24 -12.26
C TRP A 40 -10.58 1.52 -13.75
N PHE A 41 -11.42 2.34 -14.39
CA PHE A 41 -11.25 2.69 -15.79
C PHE A 41 -10.04 3.60 -16.03
N ALA A 42 -9.76 4.54 -15.11
CA ALA A 42 -8.65 5.48 -15.24
C ALA A 42 -7.29 4.89 -14.80
N SER A 43 -7.29 4.00 -13.81
CA SER A 43 -6.12 3.39 -13.20
C SER A 43 -6.41 1.90 -12.91
N GLU A 44 -6.41 1.10 -13.97
CA GLU A 44 -6.68 -0.33 -13.88
C GLU A 44 -5.58 -1.03 -13.04
N PRO A 45 -5.94 -1.69 -11.92
CA PRO A 45 -4.96 -2.35 -11.08
C PRO A 45 -4.49 -3.65 -11.74
N VAL A 46 -3.18 -3.77 -11.92
CA VAL A 46 -2.54 -5.00 -12.41
C VAL A 46 -1.57 -5.49 -11.34
N LEU A 47 -2.01 -6.47 -10.56
CA LEU A 47 -1.18 -7.12 -9.53
C LEU A 47 -1.58 -8.59 -9.33
N LYS A 48 -0.64 -9.37 -8.81
CA LYS A 48 -0.90 -10.65 -8.14
C LYS A 48 -1.15 -10.41 -6.65
N ARG A 49 -1.87 -11.32 -6.00
CA ARG A 49 -2.16 -11.23 -4.56
C ARG A 49 -0.87 -11.12 -3.73
N GLU A 50 0.17 -11.86 -4.11
CA GLU A 50 1.45 -11.90 -3.42
C GLU A 50 2.30 -10.62 -3.60
N GLU A 51 1.85 -9.68 -4.44
CA GLU A 51 2.46 -8.37 -4.64
C GLU A 51 1.93 -7.32 -3.66
N ALA A 52 0.78 -7.57 -3.01
CA ALA A 52 0.24 -6.68 -1.97
C ALA A 52 1.14 -6.63 -0.72
N ILE A 53 1.13 -5.48 -0.03
CA ILE A 53 2.07 -5.19 1.07
C ILE A 53 2.11 -6.25 2.18
N PRO A 54 0.99 -6.83 2.66
CA PRO A 54 1.05 -7.85 3.72
C PRO A 54 1.95 -9.03 3.34
N TYR A 55 1.91 -9.46 2.07
CA TYR A 55 2.75 -10.54 1.56
C TYR A 55 4.21 -10.11 1.39
N GLN A 56 4.46 -8.85 1.01
CA GLN A 56 5.82 -8.32 0.93
C GLN A 56 6.46 -8.22 2.31
N LEU A 57 5.73 -7.75 3.33
CA LEU A 57 6.19 -7.75 4.72
C LEU A 57 6.45 -9.18 5.22
N GLN A 58 5.56 -10.13 4.93
CA GLN A 58 5.75 -11.53 5.31
C GLN A 58 7.03 -12.14 4.72
N LYS A 59 7.36 -11.84 3.45
CA LYS A 59 8.62 -12.29 2.81
C LYS A 59 9.86 -11.76 3.54
N LEU A 60 9.75 -10.62 4.21
CA LEU A 60 10.79 -10.02 5.04
C LEU A 60 10.71 -10.49 6.51
N SER A 61 9.84 -11.44 6.83
CA SER A 61 9.56 -11.88 8.21
C SER A 61 9.05 -10.75 9.12
N LEU A 62 8.35 -9.78 8.54
CA LEU A 62 7.75 -8.64 9.24
C LEU A 62 6.23 -8.75 9.30
N LYS A 63 5.65 -8.19 10.36
CA LYS A 63 4.21 -8.00 10.54
C LYS A 63 3.88 -6.50 10.42
N PRO A 64 2.62 -6.15 10.15
CA PRO A 64 2.17 -4.76 10.17
C PRO A 64 2.51 -4.00 11.46
N SER A 65 2.45 -4.68 12.62
CA SER A 65 2.80 -4.10 13.92
C SER A 65 4.29 -3.77 14.09
N ASP A 66 5.15 -4.29 13.21
CA ASP A 66 6.60 -4.02 13.22
C ASP A 66 6.96 -2.73 12.46
N ILE A 67 5.97 -2.07 11.85
CA ILE A 67 6.12 -0.81 11.13
C ILE A 67 5.92 0.36 12.10
N ASP A 68 6.95 1.18 12.27
CA ASP A 68 6.90 2.34 13.16
C ASP A 68 6.12 3.49 12.55
N ALA A 69 6.25 3.69 11.25
CA ALA A 69 5.55 4.75 10.55
C ALA A 69 5.21 4.36 9.11
N ILE A 70 4.07 4.83 8.63
CA ILE A 70 3.70 4.84 7.22
C ILE A 70 3.68 6.31 6.78
N VAL A 71 4.37 6.62 5.69
CA VAL A 71 4.34 7.92 5.05
C VAL A 71 3.67 7.75 3.70
N LEU A 72 2.50 8.35 3.53
CA LEU A 72 1.78 8.39 2.26
C LEU A 72 2.27 9.60 1.48
N THR A 73 2.79 9.38 0.29
CA THR A 73 3.26 10.46 -0.59
C THR A 73 2.10 11.33 -1.07
N HIS A 74 0.93 10.73 -1.29
CA HIS A 74 -0.38 11.33 -1.59
C HIS A 74 -1.47 10.24 -1.46
N LEU A 75 -2.75 10.56 -1.71
CA LEU A 75 -3.88 9.65 -1.49
C LEU A 75 -4.47 9.00 -2.76
N ASP A 76 -3.74 9.02 -3.88
CA ASP A 76 -4.18 8.30 -5.08
C ASP A 76 -4.26 6.79 -4.82
N CYS A 77 -5.20 6.15 -5.51
CA CYS A 77 -5.62 4.79 -5.20
C CYS A 77 -4.51 3.75 -5.27
N ASP A 78 -3.54 3.92 -6.17
CA ASP A 78 -2.39 3.03 -6.31
C ASP A 78 -1.34 3.23 -5.22
N HIS A 79 -1.42 4.29 -4.42
CA HIS A 79 -0.54 4.54 -3.28
C HIS A 79 -1.15 4.09 -1.94
N VAL A 80 -2.48 4.16 -1.78
CA VAL A 80 -3.14 3.96 -0.47
C VAL A 80 -4.05 2.75 -0.37
N SER A 81 -4.34 2.07 -1.48
CA SER A 81 -5.29 0.95 -1.50
C SER A 81 -4.85 -0.19 -0.56
N GLY A 82 -3.55 -0.44 -0.42
CA GLY A 82 -2.98 -1.44 0.48
C GLY A 82 -2.91 -1.06 1.96
N LEU A 83 -3.47 0.07 2.40
CA LEU A 83 -3.29 0.60 3.76
C LEU A 83 -4.05 -0.18 4.84
N ARG A 84 -5.25 -0.70 4.55
CA ARG A 84 -6.16 -1.27 5.56
C ARG A 84 -5.55 -2.41 6.42
N PRO A 85 -4.78 -3.37 5.87
CA PRO A 85 -4.10 -4.39 6.65
C PRO A 85 -3.01 -3.84 7.59
N LEU A 86 -2.58 -2.58 7.39
CA LEU A 86 -1.50 -1.93 8.10
C LEU A 86 -1.95 -1.05 9.27
N LYS A 87 -3.23 -1.14 9.67
CA LYS A 87 -3.82 -0.36 10.76
C LYS A 87 -3.12 -0.49 12.12
N GLU A 88 -2.29 -1.52 12.31
CA GLU A 88 -1.52 -1.76 13.53
C GLU A 88 -0.17 -1.04 13.53
N ALA A 89 0.20 -0.36 12.43
CA ALA A 89 1.37 0.51 12.40
C ALA A 89 1.19 1.67 13.39
N LYS A 90 2.27 2.08 14.07
CA LYS A 90 2.17 3.04 15.18
C LYS A 90 1.72 4.42 14.73
N HIS A 91 2.17 4.84 13.55
CA HIS A 91 1.87 6.15 12.98
C HIS A 91 1.58 6.06 11.48
N ILE A 92 0.62 6.85 11.00
CA ILE A 92 0.33 7.04 9.59
C ILE A 92 0.36 8.55 9.34
N TYR A 93 1.22 8.97 8.42
CA TYR A 93 1.45 10.37 8.06
C TYR A 93 1.04 10.61 6.61
N CYS A 94 0.42 11.76 6.37
CA CYS A 94 0.15 12.31 5.05
C CYS A 94 0.33 13.84 5.12
N SER A 95 0.45 14.51 3.98
CA SER A 95 0.36 15.96 3.90
C SER A 95 -1.02 16.43 4.38
N LYS A 96 -1.12 17.70 4.78
CA LYS A 96 -2.40 18.25 5.27
C LYS A 96 -3.36 18.56 4.13
N GLU A 97 -2.81 18.78 2.94
CA GLU A 97 -3.51 19.15 1.72
C GLU A 97 -4.28 17.98 1.09
N GLU A 98 -3.96 16.75 1.49
CA GLU A 98 -4.61 15.51 1.12
C GLU A 98 -5.61 15.07 2.21
#